data_AF-A0A258K0D2-F1
#
_entry.id   AF-A0A258K0D2-F1
#
_cell.length_a   1.000
_cell.length_b   1.000
_cell.length_c   1.000
_cell.angle_alpha   90.00
_cell.angle_beta   90.00
_cell.angle_gamma   90.00
#
_symmetry.space_group_name_H-M   'P 1'
#
loop_
_entity.id
_entity.type
_entity.pdbx_description
1 polymer ?
#
loop_
_entity_poly.entity_id
_entity_poly.type
_entity_poly.pdbx_seq_one_letter_code
_entity_poly.pdbx_strand_id
1 'polypeptide(L)'
;MVSVSFRGVLAVGLGLLSLSGVGLPARAQSVSAWETPEYFRSGGLAQINAAAAYALGFTGAGVKVGVADSGLWTTHPEFAGRVLPGFDFSYRATPLPVFLPPDDGDNFDLGEIPDVPPPEGGPLLPGMNRDQQGHGTHVAGIIAAARNGEEMHGVAFNSLIVPVHVNVLGTDAGTSEGWPFLIAQGVSIINASYAIKCFGPGAGTGCDAEQITRAGLQQYYPLTIQRSIDLANAQVLMVVAAGNDSKTSPDILAALPAVVPEVKDNWLAVVAVDSRNVIASFSDRCGIAKEWCLAAPGDDIYSTWRVDAAHPTGYKIEGGTSMAAPTVSGVAALVKEAFPWFTARDLQQTLLTTATDLGAPGVDEIYGWGMVNAGKAVRGYGMFTSEVTLDTKGYVSTFSNDISGTGGLVKTGEGTLILTGANTYSGGASVTGGMLVLGSSMAAGTGTVTIGDGAA
;
A
#
# COMPACT_ATOMS: atom_id res chain seq x y z
N MET A 1 41.44 -5.31 -27.02
CA MET A 1 42.46 -4.95 -26.00
C MET A 1 42.39 -3.46 -25.79
N VAL A 2 41.63 -3.02 -24.78
CA VAL A 2 41.63 -1.63 -24.30
C VAL A 2 41.93 -1.73 -22.82
N SER A 3 43.04 -1.12 -22.42
CA SER A 3 43.63 -1.16 -21.08
C SER A 3 42.87 -0.22 -20.14
N VAL A 4 42.22 -0.77 -19.11
CA VAL A 4 41.70 0.03 -17.98
C VAL A 4 42.83 0.16 -16.95
N SER A 5 43.34 1.38 -16.79
CA SER A 5 44.36 1.73 -15.80
C SER A 5 43.71 1.83 -14.41
N PHE A 6 44.01 0.88 -13.52
CA PHE A 6 43.74 1.04 -12.09
C PHE A 6 44.59 2.17 -11.52
N ARG A 7 43.98 3.32 -11.24
CA ARG A 7 44.56 4.33 -10.36
C ARG A 7 43.92 4.20 -8.97
N GLY A 8 44.70 3.67 -8.04
CA GLY A 8 44.65 3.94 -6.60
C GLY A 8 43.32 3.71 -5.88
N VAL A 9 43.11 2.49 -5.37
CA VAL A 9 42.26 2.28 -4.20
C VAL A 9 42.91 2.98 -3.03
N LEU A 10 42.35 4.11 -2.58
CA LEU A 10 42.76 4.75 -1.35
C LEU A 10 42.09 4.01 -0.18
N ALA A 11 42.81 3.08 0.44
CA ALA A 11 42.43 2.54 1.73
C ALA A 11 42.60 3.64 2.78
N VAL A 12 41.53 4.37 3.10
CA VAL A 12 41.51 5.29 4.24
C VAL A 12 41.42 4.45 5.51
N GLY A 13 42.53 4.41 6.27
CA GLY A 13 42.56 3.77 7.58
C GLY A 13 41.53 4.42 8.51
N LEU A 14 40.67 3.58 9.11
CA LEU A 14 39.74 4.00 10.16
C LEU A 14 40.54 4.58 11.34
N GLY A 15 40.52 5.91 11.47
CA GLY A 15 40.80 6.56 12.74
C GLY A 15 39.61 6.32 13.68
N LEU A 16 39.87 5.75 14.87
CA LEU A 16 38.88 5.63 15.93
C LEU A 16 38.41 7.03 16.35
N LEU A 17 37.25 7.46 15.85
CA LEU A 17 36.44 8.45 16.56
C LEU A 17 35.72 7.75 17.71
N SER A 18 36.11 8.09 18.94
CA SER A 18 35.39 7.71 20.14
C SER A 18 34.04 8.43 20.19
N LEU A 19 32.99 7.81 19.68
CA LEU A 19 31.60 8.20 19.91
C LEU A 19 31.18 7.73 21.31
N SER A 20 31.49 8.52 22.32
CA SER A 20 30.82 8.43 23.62
C SER A 20 29.41 9.02 23.47
N GLY A 21 28.38 8.16 23.43
CA GLY A 21 26.99 8.61 23.60
C GLY A 21 25.89 7.92 22.78
N VAL A 22 26.12 6.78 22.14
CA VAL A 22 25.02 6.01 21.50
C VAL A 22 24.74 4.79 22.36
N GLY A 23 23.56 4.75 22.98
CA GLY A 23 23.07 3.53 23.62
C GLY A 23 23.15 2.38 22.62
N LEU A 24 23.76 1.27 23.04
CA LEU A 24 23.82 0.05 22.25
C LEU A 24 22.41 -0.23 21.71
N PRO A 25 22.21 -0.49 20.40
CA PRO A 25 20.91 -0.88 19.90
C PRO A 25 20.46 -2.12 20.69
N ALA A 26 19.20 -2.11 21.13
CA ALA A 26 18.58 -3.27 21.73
C ALA A 26 18.91 -4.49 20.85
N ARG A 27 19.47 -5.54 21.45
CA ARG A 27 19.92 -6.75 20.77
C ARG A 27 18.85 -7.19 19.76
N ALA A 28 19.21 -7.28 18.47
CA ALA A 28 18.32 -7.76 17.42
C ALA A 28 17.64 -9.05 17.91
N GLN A 29 16.30 -9.00 18.03
CA GLN A 29 15.53 -10.13 18.54
C GLN A 29 15.44 -11.20 17.45
N SER A 30 15.43 -12.47 17.83
CA SER A 30 15.23 -13.55 16.87
C SER A 30 13.80 -13.48 16.30
N VAL A 31 13.61 -13.97 15.07
CA VAL A 31 12.27 -14.09 14.45
C VAL A 31 11.30 -14.81 15.37
N SER A 32 11.73 -15.90 15.99
CA SER A 32 10.92 -16.69 16.93
C SER A 32 10.46 -15.94 18.18
N ALA A 33 11.09 -14.81 18.55
CA ALA A 33 10.64 -13.99 19.67
C ALA A 33 9.32 -13.26 19.35
N TRP A 34 9.00 -13.10 18.07
CA TRP A 34 7.80 -12.43 17.60
C TRP A 34 6.63 -13.38 17.34
N GLU A 35 6.91 -14.68 17.18
CA GLU A 35 5.95 -15.76 16.93
C GLU A 35 5.19 -16.18 18.20
N THR A 36 4.46 -15.24 18.79
CA THR A 36 3.66 -15.41 20.01
C THR A 36 2.26 -15.96 19.72
N PRO A 37 1.47 -16.40 20.73
CA PRO A 37 0.07 -16.77 20.51
C PRO A 37 -0.78 -15.65 19.86
N GLU A 38 -0.54 -14.39 20.24
CA GLU A 38 -1.19 -13.21 19.64
C GLU A 38 -0.85 -13.07 18.14
N TYR A 39 0.42 -13.30 17.77
CA TYR A 39 0.89 -13.29 16.38
C TYR A 39 0.19 -14.34 15.51
N PHE A 40 -0.08 -15.52 16.05
CA PHE A 40 -0.76 -16.58 15.30
C PHE A 40 -2.29 -16.43 15.28
N ARG A 41 -2.88 -15.60 16.14
CA ARG A 41 -4.34 -15.54 16.27
C ARG A 41 -5.02 -14.92 15.05
N SER A 42 -4.39 -13.96 14.36
CA SER A 42 -4.95 -13.30 13.17
C SER A 42 -5.10 -14.23 11.95
N GLY A 43 -4.37 -15.35 11.92
CA GLY A 43 -4.40 -16.33 10.83
C GLY A 43 -3.50 -16.03 9.62
N GLY A 44 -3.07 -14.77 9.42
CA GLY A 44 -2.33 -14.36 8.21
C GLY A 44 -0.85 -13.97 8.39
N LEU A 45 -0.42 -13.59 9.60
CA LEU A 45 0.90 -12.96 9.80
C LEU A 45 2.09 -13.88 9.45
N ALA A 46 1.95 -15.17 9.72
CA ALA A 46 2.97 -16.17 9.37
C ALA A 46 3.13 -16.34 7.86
N GLN A 47 2.02 -16.35 7.10
CA GLN A 47 2.03 -16.52 5.63
C GLN A 47 2.82 -15.41 4.92
N ILE A 48 2.78 -14.19 5.46
CA ILE A 48 3.47 -13.02 4.90
C ILE A 48 4.86 -12.79 5.49
N ASN A 49 5.38 -13.70 6.33
CA ASN A 49 6.69 -13.57 6.96
C ASN A 49 6.84 -12.27 7.79
N ALA A 50 5.79 -11.89 8.54
CA ALA A 50 5.75 -10.64 9.31
C ALA A 50 6.79 -10.59 10.44
N ALA A 51 6.99 -11.70 11.16
CA ALA A 51 7.97 -11.79 12.24
C ALA A 51 9.41 -11.42 11.81
N ALA A 52 9.78 -11.66 10.55
CA ALA A 52 11.09 -11.27 10.03
C ALA A 52 11.24 -9.75 9.86
N ALA A 53 10.15 -9.01 9.59
CA ALA A 53 10.19 -7.55 9.59
C ALA A 53 10.28 -7.00 11.02
N TYR A 54 9.55 -7.61 11.96
CA TYR A 54 9.58 -7.20 13.37
C TYR A 54 10.94 -7.44 14.04
N ALA A 55 11.61 -8.54 13.68
CA ALA A 55 12.97 -8.83 14.12
C ALA A 55 14.00 -7.77 13.67
N LEU A 56 13.70 -7.04 12.59
CA LEU A 56 14.48 -5.90 12.12
C LEU A 56 14.05 -4.56 12.76
N GLY A 57 13.02 -4.56 13.61
CA GLY A 57 12.54 -3.40 14.35
C GLY A 57 11.42 -2.60 13.67
N PHE A 58 10.93 -3.04 12.51
CA PHE A 58 9.86 -2.35 11.81
C PHE A 58 8.49 -2.80 12.33
N THR A 59 7.65 -1.86 12.72
CA THR A 59 6.35 -2.09 13.36
C THR A 59 5.23 -1.21 12.79
N GLY A 60 5.55 -0.36 11.82
CA GLY A 60 4.70 0.66 11.23
C GLY A 60 4.69 1.99 11.98
N ALA A 61 5.64 2.19 12.90
CA ALA A 61 5.62 3.33 13.81
C ALA A 61 5.69 4.66 13.04
N GLY A 62 4.80 5.60 13.39
CA GLY A 62 4.73 6.94 12.80
C GLY A 62 4.13 7.00 11.39
N VAL A 63 3.83 5.86 10.76
CA VAL A 63 3.20 5.83 9.43
C VAL A 63 1.69 6.01 9.56
N LYS A 64 1.13 6.92 8.76
CA LYS A 64 -0.31 7.15 8.65
C LYS A 64 -0.89 6.30 7.52
N VAL A 65 -1.90 5.49 7.85
CA VAL A 65 -2.65 4.69 6.88
C VAL A 65 -4.10 5.19 6.85
N GLY A 66 -4.55 5.59 5.66
CA GLY A 66 -5.95 5.92 5.41
C GLY A 66 -6.79 4.65 5.28
N VAL A 67 -7.91 4.57 5.99
CA VAL A 67 -8.86 3.45 5.87
C VAL A 67 -10.19 4.02 5.37
N ALA A 68 -10.44 3.88 4.07
CA ALA A 68 -11.72 4.24 3.46
C ALA A 68 -12.62 3.00 3.46
N ASP A 69 -13.61 2.99 4.36
CA ASP A 69 -14.49 1.84 4.58
C ASP A 69 -15.82 2.29 5.24
N SER A 70 -16.57 1.40 5.87
CA SER A 70 -17.79 1.64 6.66
C SER A 70 -17.58 2.44 7.96
N GLY A 71 -16.41 3.05 8.14
CA GLY A 71 -16.05 3.85 9.31
C GLY A 71 -15.11 3.09 10.26
N LEU A 72 -15.04 3.56 11.51
CA LEU A 72 -14.25 2.90 12.56
C LEU A 72 -14.97 2.92 13.91
N TRP A 73 -14.89 1.80 14.65
CA TRP A 73 -15.22 1.73 16.07
C TRP A 73 -14.05 2.27 16.91
N THR A 74 -13.90 3.59 16.95
CA THR A 74 -12.69 4.27 17.47
C THR A 74 -12.42 4.03 18.95
N THR A 75 -13.41 3.59 19.72
CA THR A 75 -13.25 3.24 21.14
C THR A 75 -12.73 1.82 21.39
N HIS A 76 -12.51 1.03 20.33
CA HIS A 76 -11.93 -0.30 20.47
C HIS A 76 -10.53 -0.21 21.12
N PRO A 77 -10.23 -0.98 22.18
CA PRO A 77 -8.98 -0.84 22.94
C PRO A 77 -7.73 -1.02 22.08
N GLU A 78 -7.82 -1.85 21.04
CA GLU A 78 -6.74 -2.05 20.07
C GLU A 78 -6.26 -0.77 19.38
N PHE A 79 -7.08 0.27 19.24
CA PHE A 79 -6.70 1.51 18.56
C PHE A 79 -6.33 2.65 19.51
N ALA A 80 -6.24 2.39 20.81
CA ALA A 80 -5.99 3.42 21.82
C ALA A 80 -4.75 4.27 21.48
N GLY A 81 -4.95 5.59 21.38
CA GLY A 81 -3.89 6.57 21.09
C GLY A 81 -3.39 6.59 19.64
N ARG A 82 -3.97 5.80 18.72
CA ARG A 82 -3.48 5.65 17.34
C ARG A 82 -4.52 5.95 16.26
N VAL A 83 -5.72 6.38 16.66
CA VAL A 83 -6.73 6.95 15.73
C VAL A 83 -6.49 8.44 15.58
N LEU A 84 -6.27 8.91 14.36
CA LEU A 84 -6.21 10.32 13.99
C LEU A 84 -7.60 10.84 13.60
N PRO A 85 -7.81 12.17 13.56
CA PRO A 85 -9.05 12.75 13.06
C PRO A 85 -9.37 12.29 11.65
N GLY A 86 -10.52 11.63 11.51
CA GLY A 86 -11.10 11.17 10.25
C GLY A 86 -12.33 11.97 9.84
N PHE A 87 -13.04 11.49 8.83
CA PHE A 87 -14.26 12.12 8.36
C PHE A 87 -15.31 11.09 7.91
N ASP A 88 -16.57 11.41 8.15
CA ASP A 88 -17.71 10.59 7.80
C ASP A 88 -18.44 11.18 6.59
N PHE A 89 -18.30 10.54 5.42
CA PHE A 89 -18.95 10.93 4.17
C PHE A 89 -20.26 10.16 3.91
N SER A 90 -20.71 9.31 4.84
CA SER A 90 -21.86 8.42 4.63
C SER A 90 -23.19 9.12 4.36
N TYR A 91 -23.34 10.38 4.76
CA TYR A 91 -24.58 11.15 4.66
C TYR A 91 -24.68 12.01 3.38
N ARG A 92 -23.64 12.06 2.53
CA ARG A 92 -23.66 12.81 1.26
C ARG A 92 -24.41 12.04 0.16
N ALA A 93 -25.72 11.87 0.36
CA ALA A 93 -26.60 11.10 -0.52
C ALA A 93 -27.48 11.97 -1.44
N THR A 94 -27.10 13.20 -1.78
CA THR A 94 -27.69 13.89 -2.93
C THR A 94 -26.78 13.70 -4.14
N PRO A 95 -27.24 13.05 -5.22
CA PRO A 95 -26.58 13.19 -6.50
C PRO A 95 -26.61 14.68 -6.83
N LEU A 96 -25.46 15.31 -7.04
CA LEU A 96 -25.47 16.53 -7.84
C LEU A 96 -26.06 16.11 -9.19
N PRO A 97 -27.16 16.70 -9.68
CA PRO A 97 -27.44 16.62 -11.10
C PRO A 97 -26.33 17.41 -11.78
N VAL A 98 -25.31 16.71 -12.30
CA VAL A 98 -24.40 17.32 -13.26
C VAL A 98 -25.19 17.49 -14.55
N PHE A 99 -26.00 18.54 -14.60
CA PHE A 99 -26.29 19.24 -15.84
C PHE A 99 -25.53 20.55 -15.76
N LEU A 100 -24.23 20.51 -16.09
CA LEU A 100 -23.56 21.69 -16.55
C LEU A 100 -24.05 21.89 -18.00
N PRO A 101 -24.91 22.87 -18.31
CA PRO A 101 -25.07 23.27 -19.70
C PRO A 101 -23.69 23.69 -20.22
N PRO A 102 -23.40 23.48 -21.52
CA PRO A 102 -22.14 23.91 -22.10
C PRO A 102 -21.92 25.39 -21.83
N ASP A 103 -20.72 25.72 -21.34
CA ASP A 103 -20.21 27.06 -21.10
C ASP A 103 -20.54 27.97 -22.30
N ASP A 104 -21.53 28.84 -22.15
CA ASP A 104 -21.95 29.83 -23.14
C ASP A 104 -21.26 31.19 -22.94
N GLY A 105 -20.28 31.24 -22.05
CA GLY A 105 -19.29 32.32 -22.01
C GLY A 105 -19.84 33.68 -21.60
N ASP A 106 -21.00 33.74 -20.93
CA ASP A 106 -21.45 34.97 -20.27
C ASP A 106 -21.30 34.91 -18.75
N ASN A 107 -20.66 35.94 -18.23
CA ASN A 107 -20.37 36.13 -16.82
C ASN A 107 -21.66 36.60 -16.12
N PHE A 108 -22.43 35.68 -15.53
CA PHE A 108 -23.61 36.03 -14.72
C PHE A 108 -23.50 35.61 -13.25
N ASP A 109 -23.91 36.59 -12.45
CA ASP A 109 -23.96 36.75 -11.00
C ASP A 109 -24.65 35.58 -10.28
N LEU A 110 -23.99 35.03 -9.26
CA LEU A 110 -24.49 33.97 -8.38
C LEU A 110 -25.55 34.54 -7.41
N GLY A 111 -26.73 34.82 -7.92
CA GLY A 111 -27.91 35.17 -7.12
C GLY A 111 -28.50 33.94 -6.43
N GLU A 112 -28.31 33.88 -5.10
CA GLU A 112 -29.13 33.16 -4.10
C GLU A 112 -29.64 31.76 -4.50
N ILE A 113 -28.75 30.77 -4.37
CA ILE A 113 -29.20 29.42 -4.02
C ILE A 113 -29.74 29.52 -2.57
N PRO A 114 -31.00 29.15 -2.28
CA PRO A 114 -31.48 29.19 -0.90
C PRO A 114 -30.57 28.32 -0.03
N ASP A 115 -30.17 28.86 1.13
CA ASP A 115 -29.39 28.20 2.20
C ASP A 115 -30.12 26.94 2.71
N VAL A 116 -30.14 25.88 1.89
CA VAL A 116 -30.36 24.53 2.37
C VAL A 116 -29.00 24.09 2.90
N PRO A 117 -28.81 23.95 4.22
CA PRO A 117 -27.54 23.44 4.73
C PRO A 117 -27.35 22.05 4.11
N PRO A 118 -26.19 21.76 3.48
CA PRO A 118 -25.97 20.45 2.90
C PRO A 118 -26.15 19.38 3.98
N PRO A 119 -26.54 18.13 3.66
CA PRO A 119 -26.41 17.04 4.61
C PRO A 119 -24.91 16.82 4.83
N GLU A 120 -24.35 17.54 5.80
CA GLU A 120 -22.92 17.56 6.07
C GLU A 120 -22.51 16.21 6.65
N GLY A 121 -21.64 15.51 5.92
CA GLY A 121 -20.74 14.56 6.55
C GLY A 121 -20.06 15.19 7.76
N GLY A 122 -19.72 14.40 8.77
CA GLY A 122 -19.25 14.90 10.06
C GLY A 122 -17.82 14.46 10.38
N PRO A 123 -17.15 15.12 11.33
CA PRO A 123 -15.85 14.63 11.79
C PRO A 123 -16.01 13.23 12.41
N LEU A 124 -15.04 12.35 12.11
CA LEU A 124 -14.91 11.04 12.74
C LEU A 124 -13.72 11.11 13.68
N LEU A 125 -13.97 11.48 14.92
CA LEU A 125 -12.92 11.72 15.92
C LEU A 125 -12.74 10.50 16.84
N PRO A 126 -11.58 10.39 17.52
CA PRO A 126 -11.42 9.44 18.62
C PRO A 126 -12.57 9.56 19.63
N GLY A 127 -13.19 8.43 19.99
CA GLY A 127 -14.37 8.39 20.85
C GLY A 127 -15.70 8.36 20.09
N MET A 128 -15.71 8.61 18.78
CA MET A 128 -16.90 8.51 17.93
C MET A 128 -16.93 7.15 17.22
N ASN A 129 -17.85 6.27 17.63
CA ASN A 129 -18.05 4.98 16.98
C ASN A 129 -18.97 5.15 15.77
N ARG A 130 -18.40 5.33 14.58
CA ARG A 130 -19.13 5.54 13.33
C ARG A 130 -19.27 4.28 12.46
N ASP A 131 -18.67 3.17 12.87
CA ASP A 131 -18.82 1.88 12.18
C ASP A 131 -19.95 1.04 12.75
N GLN A 132 -21.16 1.25 12.22
CA GLN A 132 -22.31 0.43 12.58
C GLN A 132 -22.34 -0.89 11.80
N GLN A 133 -21.45 -1.13 10.82
CA GLN A 133 -21.40 -2.36 10.03
C GLN A 133 -20.37 -3.38 10.57
N GLY A 134 -19.28 -2.90 11.15
CA GLY A 134 -18.16 -3.64 11.71
C GLY A 134 -17.01 -3.90 10.71
N HIS A 135 -17.25 -3.75 9.41
CA HIS A 135 -16.29 -4.12 8.37
C HIS A 135 -15.04 -3.24 8.40
N GLY A 136 -15.19 -1.92 8.55
CA GLY A 136 -14.06 -0.98 8.58
C GLY A 136 -13.22 -1.14 9.85
N THR A 137 -13.86 -1.49 10.95
CA THR A 137 -13.18 -1.88 12.19
C THR A 137 -12.35 -3.15 12.00
N HIS A 138 -12.85 -4.14 11.27
CA HIS A 138 -12.09 -5.37 10.95
C HIS A 138 -10.88 -5.09 10.08
N VAL A 139 -11.07 -4.32 9.00
CA VAL A 139 -10.02 -3.85 8.09
C VAL A 139 -8.94 -3.07 8.86
N ALA A 140 -9.32 -2.13 9.73
CA ALA A 140 -8.39 -1.35 10.53
C ALA A 140 -7.59 -2.22 11.52
N GLY A 141 -8.19 -3.28 12.08
CA GLY A 141 -7.51 -4.21 12.98
C GLY A 141 -6.43 -5.01 12.28
N ILE A 142 -6.66 -5.47 11.05
CA ILE A 142 -5.66 -6.18 10.25
C ILE A 142 -4.44 -5.30 10.00
N ILE A 143 -4.66 -4.00 9.77
CA ILE A 143 -3.56 -3.04 9.57
C ILE A 143 -2.85 -2.79 10.90
N ALA A 144 -3.58 -2.39 11.95
CA ALA A 144 -2.98 -1.71 13.10
C ALA A 144 -3.60 -2.06 14.46
N ALA A 145 -4.24 -3.22 14.67
CA ALA A 145 -4.54 -3.66 16.04
C ALA A 145 -3.24 -3.73 16.88
N ALA A 146 -3.31 -3.36 18.15
CA ALA A 146 -2.13 -3.22 18.99
C ALA A 146 -1.49 -4.57 19.25
N ARG A 147 -0.17 -4.57 19.45
CA ARG A 147 0.52 -5.72 20.00
C ARG A 147 0.61 -5.57 21.51
N ASN A 148 -0.36 -6.13 22.22
CA ASN A 148 -0.59 -5.93 23.65
C ASN A 148 -0.61 -7.24 24.46
N GLY A 149 -0.46 -8.39 23.80
CA GLY A 149 -0.48 -9.72 24.41
C GLY A 149 -1.87 -10.33 24.56
N GLU A 150 -2.91 -9.62 24.14
CA GLU A 150 -4.30 -10.04 24.14
C GLU A 150 -4.77 -10.26 22.70
N GLU A 151 -5.69 -11.20 22.51
CA GLU A 151 -6.36 -11.40 21.23
C GLU A 151 -5.42 -11.49 20.01
N MET A 152 -5.43 -10.49 19.13
CA MET A 152 -4.66 -10.44 17.89
C MET A 152 -4.03 -9.05 17.72
N HIS A 153 -2.94 -9.00 16.93
CA HIS A 153 -2.34 -7.74 16.53
C HIS A 153 -2.32 -7.58 15.00
N GLY A 154 -2.31 -6.32 14.55
CA GLY A 154 -2.23 -5.97 13.14
C GLY A 154 -0.83 -6.18 12.55
N VAL A 155 -0.72 -6.12 11.23
CA VAL A 155 0.56 -6.23 10.52
C VAL A 155 1.51 -5.08 10.91
N ALA A 156 0.98 -3.87 10.97
CA ALA A 156 1.68 -2.64 11.33
C ALA A 156 1.09 -2.07 12.63
N PHE A 157 1.23 -2.85 13.71
CA PHE A 157 0.60 -2.62 15.01
C PHE A 157 1.00 -1.33 15.73
N ASN A 158 1.95 -0.54 15.21
CA ASN A 158 2.30 0.80 15.69
C ASN A 158 1.93 1.94 14.72
N SER A 159 1.28 1.64 13.60
CA SER A 159 0.78 2.65 12.67
C SER A 159 -0.39 3.47 13.24
N LEU A 160 -0.58 4.64 12.65
CA LEU A 160 -1.67 5.56 12.89
C LEU A 160 -2.76 5.36 11.84
N ILE A 161 -4.03 5.33 12.26
CA ILE A 161 -5.18 5.15 11.36
C ILE A 161 -5.88 6.49 11.14
N VAL A 162 -6.12 6.85 9.89
CA VAL A 162 -7.00 7.95 9.47
C VAL A 162 -8.27 7.35 8.88
N PRO A 163 -9.36 7.23 9.66
CA PRO A 163 -10.57 6.57 9.20
C PRO A 163 -11.43 7.50 8.33
N VAL A 164 -11.99 6.94 7.26
CA VAL A 164 -12.95 7.61 6.37
C VAL A 164 -14.15 6.68 6.22
N HIS A 165 -15.34 7.17 6.58
CA HIS A 165 -16.59 6.42 6.39
C HIS A 165 -17.21 6.72 5.02
N VAL A 166 -17.32 5.71 4.16
CA VAL A 166 -17.96 5.74 2.83
C VAL A 166 -19.13 4.74 2.80
N ASN A 167 -20.37 5.23 2.80
CA ASN A 167 -21.59 4.38 2.83
C ASN A 167 -22.46 4.49 1.56
N VAL A 168 -22.14 5.41 0.65
CA VAL A 168 -22.84 5.60 -0.64
C VAL A 168 -22.08 4.94 -1.80
N LEU A 169 -21.49 3.78 -1.50
CA LEU A 169 -20.70 2.95 -2.42
C LEU A 169 -21.51 2.62 -3.68
N GLY A 170 -20.84 2.63 -4.84
CA GLY A 170 -21.48 2.44 -6.14
C GLY A 170 -22.02 3.71 -6.80
N THR A 171 -21.71 4.88 -6.24
CA THR A 171 -21.75 6.17 -6.93
C THR A 171 -20.32 6.68 -7.13
N ASP A 172 -20.12 7.57 -8.09
CA ASP A 172 -18.82 8.18 -8.34
C ASP A 172 -18.28 8.96 -7.13
N ALA A 173 -19.13 9.81 -6.55
CA ALA A 173 -18.80 10.53 -5.32
C ALA A 173 -18.53 9.56 -4.16
N GLY A 174 -19.44 8.62 -3.90
CA GLY A 174 -19.28 7.67 -2.78
C GLY A 174 -18.03 6.81 -2.85
N THR A 175 -17.57 6.50 -4.06
CA THR A 175 -16.35 5.71 -4.27
C THR A 175 -15.09 6.51 -3.91
N SER A 176 -15.08 7.82 -4.18
CA SER A 176 -13.84 8.60 -4.26
C SER A 176 -13.77 9.81 -3.32
N GLU A 177 -14.86 10.19 -2.66
CA GLU A 177 -14.96 11.46 -1.92
C GLU A 177 -14.04 11.56 -0.70
N GLY A 178 -13.67 10.43 -0.11
CA GLY A 178 -12.69 10.39 0.97
C GLY A 178 -11.24 10.64 0.55
N TRP A 179 -10.89 10.45 -0.74
CA TRP A 179 -9.49 10.47 -1.18
C TRP A 179 -8.84 11.84 -1.05
N PRO A 180 -9.47 12.97 -1.47
CA PRO A 180 -8.90 14.29 -1.26
C PRO A 180 -8.66 14.63 0.21
N PHE A 181 -9.56 14.20 1.10
CA PHE A 181 -9.37 14.38 2.55
C PHE A 181 -8.14 13.62 3.03
N LEU A 182 -7.96 12.36 2.60
CA LEU A 182 -6.80 11.55 2.99
C LEU A 182 -5.49 12.14 2.48
N ILE A 183 -5.45 12.68 1.25
CA ILE A 183 -4.31 13.44 0.73
C ILE A 183 -4.01 14.63 1.65
N ALA A 184 -5.02 15.41 2.02
CA ALA A 184 -4.85 16.57 2.91
C ALA A 184 -4.38 16.19 4.33
N GLN A 185 -4.69 14.98 4.81
CA GLN A 185 -4.15 14.45 6.07
C GLN A 185 -2.70 13.97 5.97
N GLY A 186 -2.13 13.95 4.77
CA GLY A 186 -0.76 13.54 4.49
C GLY A 186 -0.55 12.04 4.68
N VAL A 187 -1.54 11.20 4.36
CA VAL A 187 -1.34 9.75 4.32
C VAL A 187 -0.50 9.38 3.09
N SER A 188 0.32 8.33 3.20
CA SER A 188 1.06 7.79 2.04
C SER A 188 0.44 6.51 1.49
N ILE A 189 -0.49 5.90 2.23
CA ILE A 189 -1.13 4.62 1.92
C ILE A 189 -2.62 4.77 2.22
N ILE A 190 -3.46 4.33 1.30
CA ILE A 190 -4.90 4.21 1.47
C ILE A 190 -5.30 2.76 1.22
N ASN A 191 -5.99 2.16 2.19
CA ASN A 191 -6.70 0.91 2.00
C ASN A 191 -8.13 1.18 1.54
N ALA A 192 -8.55 0.52 0.47
CA ALA A 192 -9.92 0.51 -0.02
C ALA A 192 -10.42 -0.93 -0.22
N SER A 193 -11.24 -1.39 0.72
CA SER A 193 -11.84 -2.73 0.69
C SER A 193 -13.27 -2.70 0.12
N TYR A 194 -13.45 -1.97 -0.99
CA TYR A 194 -14.73 -1.78 -1.69
C TYR A 194 -14.53 -1.68 -3.20
N ALA A 195 -15.62 -1.74 -3.96
CA ALA A 195 -15.60 -1.74 -5.43
C ALA A 195 -16.49 -0.65 -6.05
N ILE A 196 -16.25 -0.38 -7.33
CA ILE A 196 -17.14 0.42 -8.19
C ILE A 196 -18.33 -0.46 -8.59
N LYS A 197 -19.55 0.07 -8.49
CA LYS A 197 -20.74 -0.64 -8.96
C LYS A 197 -20.81 -0.58 -10.49
N CYS A 198 -21.21 -1.71 -11.08
CA CYS A 198 -21.66 -1.84 -12.46
C CYS A 198 -22.41 -0.62 -13.02
N PHE A 199 -22.07 -0.20 -14.24
CA PHE A 199 -22.72 0.88 -14.96
C PHE A 199 -22.84 0.57 -16.46
N GLY A 200 -23.76 1.24 -17.17
CA GLY A 200 -24.01 1.04 -18.60
C GLY A 200 -25.12 0.02 -18.93
N PRO A 201 -25.43 -0.19 -20.23
CA PRO A 201 -26.47 -1.15 -20.67
C PRO A 201 -26.06 -2.59 -20.30
N GLY A 202 -26.82 -3.22 -19.40
CA GLY A 202 -26.49 -4.57 -18.87
C GLY A 202 -26.07 -4.62 -17.40
N ALA A 203 -26.18 -3.50 -16.67
CA ALA A 203 -25.93 -3.46 -15.22
C ALA A 203 -26.74 -4.54 -14.48
N GLY A 204 -26.07 -5.61 -14.05
CA GLY A 204 -26.66 -6.75 -13.34
C GLY A 204 -25.97 -8.09 -13.61
N THR A 205 -25.38 -8.29 -14.80
CA THR A 205 -24.71 -9.56 -15.15
C THR A 205 -23.52 -9.28 -16.08
N GLY A 206 -22.31 -9.17 -15.52
CA GLY A 206 -21.06 -9.11 -16.31
C GLY A 206 -20.36 -7.76 -16.38
N CYS A 207 -20.08 -7.11 -15.25
CA CYS A 207 -19.12 -5.99 -15.22
C CYS A 207 -17.72 -6.50 -14.97
N ASP A 208 -17.21 -7.24 -15.94
CA ASP A 208 -15.82 -7.64 -15.92
C ASP A 208 -14.99 -6.40 -16.25
N ALA A 209 -13.93 -6.14 -15.49
CA ALA A 209 -13.04 -5.01 -15.78
C ALA A 209 -12.47 -5.05 -17.20
N GLU A 210 -12.45 -6.24 -17.82
CA GLU A 210 -12.09 -6.49 -19.23
C GLU A 210 -13.01 -5.78 -20.23
N GLN A 211 -14.24 -5.45 -19.86
CA GLN A 211 -15.25 -4.85 -20.73
C GLN A 211 -15.37 -3.32 -20.57
N ILE A 212 -14.65 -2.74 -19.60
CA ILE A 212 -14.70 -1.30 -19.34
C ILE A 212 -13.76 -0.54 -20.28
N THR A 213 -14.22 0.62 -20.75
CA THR A 213 -13.40 1.57 -21.50
C THR A 213 -13.23 2.85 -20.70
N ARG A 214 -12.14 3.59 -20.97
CA ARG A 214 -11.92 4.90 -20.36
C ARG A 214 -13.08 5.86 -20.62
N ALA A 215 -13.64 5.86 -21.83
CA ALA A 215 -14.78 6.70 -22.19
C ALA A 215 -16.04 6.35 -21.39
N GLY A 216 -16.32 5.06 -21.21
CA GLY A 216 -17.41 4.60 -20.35
C GLY A 216 -17.20 5.03 -18.91
N LEU A 217 -16.01 4.80 -18.36
CA LEU A 217 -15.71 5.22 -16.99
C LEU A 217 -15.78 6.75 -16.82
N GLN A 218 -15.33 7.53 -17.81
CA GLN A 218 -15.43 9.00 -17.79
C GLN A 218 -16.88 9.50 -17.79
N GLN A 219 -17.79 8.77 -18.41
CA GLN A 219 -19.21 9.13 -18.44
C GLN A 219 -19.89 8.95 -17.07
N TYR A 220 -19.57 7.86 -16.35
CA TYR A 220 -20.30 7.49 -15.13
C TYR A 220 -19.51 7.74 -13.83
N TYR A 221 -18.18 7.75 -13.90
CA TYR A 221 -17.25 7.91 -12.78
C TYR A 221 -16.14 8.97 -13.03
N PRO A 222 -16.46 10.18 -13.50
CA PRO A 222 -15.47 11.21 -13.79
C PRO A 222 -14.63 11.66 -12.57
N LEU A 223 -15.23 11.74 -11.38
CA LEU A 223 -14.52 12.12 -10.15
C LEU A 223 -13.54 11.04 -9.71
N THR A 224 -13.90 9.77 -9.87
CA THR A 224 -13.03 8.64 -9.56
C THR A 224 -11.78 8.66 -10.43
N ILE A 225 -11.91 8.96 -11.74
CA ILE A 225 -10.75 9.14 -12.63
C ILE A 225 -9.91 10.34 -12.19
N GLN A 226 -10.53 11.50 -11.95
CA GLN A 226 -9.77 12.70 -11.57
C GLN A 226 -9.02 12.49 -10.24
N ARG A 227 -9.71 11.97 -9.22
CA ARG A 227 -9.15 11.80 -7.88
C ARG A 227 -8.12 10.67 -7.81
N SER A 228 -8.19 9.67 -8.70
CA SER A 228 -7.13 8.66 -8.80
C SER A 228 -5.84 9.26 -9.36
N ILE A 229 -5.94 10.19 -10.32
CA ILE A 229 -4.81 10.97 -10.83
C ILE A 229 -4.28 11.91 -9.74
N ASP A 230 -5.15 12.54 -8.95
CA ASP A 230 -4.72 13.38 -7.82
C ASP A 230 -3.95 12.58 -6.77
N LEU A 231 -4.35 11.33 -6.48
CA LEU A 231 -3.60 10.40 -5.63
C LEU A 231 -2.21 10.09 -6.19
N ALA A 232 -2.11 9.86 -7.51
CA ALA A 232 -0.84 9.62 -8.18
C ALA A 232 0.09 10.84 -8.06
N ASN A 233 -0.44 12.04 -8.31
CA ASN A 233 0.30 13.30 -8.17
C ASN A 233 0.74 13.54 -6.72
N ALA A 234 -0.09 13.18 -5.75
CA ALA A 234 0.22 13.26 -4.33
C ALA A 234 1.16 12.16 -3.81
N GLN A 235 1.57 11.21 -4.67
CA GLN A 235 2.44 10.08 -4.31
C GLN A 235 1.83 9.21 -3.20
N VAL A 236 0.52 8.95 -3.30
CA VAL A 236 -0.21 8.08 -2.36
C VAL A 236 -0.48 6.73 -3.01
N LEU A 237 -0.04 5.66 -2.33
CA LEU A 237 -0.32 4.28 -2.74
C LEU A 237 -1.76 3.91 -2.37
N MET A 238 -2.55 3.52 -3.36
CA MET A 238 -3.89 2.98 -3.20
C MET A 238 -3.84 1.45 -3.25
N VAL A 239 -4.31 0.78 -2.20
CA VAL A 239 -4.38 -0.68 -2.09
C VAL A 239 -5.85 -1.10 -2.11
N VAL A 240 -6.23 -1.90 -3.11
CA VAL A 240 -7.64 -2.17 -3.45
C VAL A 240 -7.91 -3.68 -3.45
N ALA A 241 -8.98 -4.09 -2.77
CA ALA A 241 -9.47 -5.46 -2.79
C ALA A 241 -9.95 -5.86 -4.21
N ALA A 242 -9.58 -7.07 -4.67
CA ALA A 242 -9.83 -7.49 -6.04
C ALA A 242 -11.31 -7.77 -6.39
N GLY A 243 -12.15 -8.12 -5.43
CA GLY A 243 -13.52 -8.60 -5.68
C GLY A 243 -13.75 -10.02 -5.17
N ASN A 244 -15.00 -10.43 -5.00
CA ASN A 244 -15.38 -11.70 -4.34
C ASN A 244 -16.40 -12.53 -5.15
N ASP A 245 -16.33 -12.47 -6.48
CA ASP A 245 -17.28 -13.11 -7.40
C ASP A 245 -16.67 -14.33 -8.15
N SER A 246 -15.48 -14.79 -7.73
CA SER A 246 -14.72 -15.88 -8.36
C SER A 246 -14.38 -15.64 -9.85
N LYS A 247 -14.24 -14.38 -10.27
CA LYS A 247 -13.94 -14.00 -11.66
C LYS A 247 -12.47 -14.21 -12.01
N THR A 248 -12.17 -14.22 -13.31
CA THR A 248 -10.80 -14.34 -13.84
C THR A 248 -9.99 -13.06 -13.78
N SER A 249 -10.66 -11.92 -13.54
CA SER A 249 -10.05 -10.59 -13.42
C SER A 249 -10.70 -9.83 -12.26
N PRO A 250 -10.03 -8.82 -11.68
CA PRO A 250 -10.57 -8.05 -10.57
C PRO A 250 -11.75 -7.17 -10.99
N ASP A 251 -12.47 -6.66 -10.00
CA ASP A 251 -13.44 -5.59 -10.15
C ASP A 251 -12.80 -4.30 -10.68
N ILE A 252 -13.65 -3.43 -11.23
CA ILE A 252 -13.27 -2.21 -11.97
C ILE A 252 -12.32 -1.31 -11.19
N LEU A 253 -12.51 -1.15 -9.86
CA LEU A 253 -11.65 -0.27 -9.06
C LEU A 253 -10.23 -0.84 -8.90
N ALA A 254 -10.10 -2.15 -8.67
CA ALA A 254 -8.79 -2.80 -8.56
C ALA A 254 -8.07 -2.85 -9.92
N ALA A 255 -8.84 -3.03 -10.99
CA ALA A 255 -8.34 -3.03 -12.36
C ALA A 255 -8.25 -1.63 -13.01
N LEU A 256 -8.50 -0.54 -12.27
CA LEU A 256 -8.54 0.83 -12.78
C LEU A 256 -7.35 1.22 -13.71
N PRO A 257 -6.10 0.83 -13.41
CA PRO A 257 -4.97 1.12 -14.29
C PRO A 257 -5.07 0.55 -15.72
N ALA A 258 -5.93 -0.45 -15.97
CA ALA A 258 -6.15 -0.98 -17.30
C ALA A 258 -6.77 0.06 -18.27
N VAL A 259 -7.53 1.03 -17.72
CA VAL A 259 -8.20 2.10 -18.49
C VAL A 259 -7.71 3.51 -18.12
N VAL A 260 -7.00 3.66 -17.00
CA VAL A 260 -6.32 4.88 -16.57
C VAL A 260 -4.84 4.56 -16.29
N PRO A 261 -4.01 4.30 -17.31
CA PRO A 261 -2.64 3.84 -17.13
C PRO A 261 -1.75 4.83 -16.35
N GLU A 262 -2.14 6.10 -16.29
CA GLU A 262 -1.44 7.15 -15.55
C GLU A 262 -1.34 6.85 -14.04
N VAL A 263 -2.24 6.03 -13.49
CA VAL A 263 -2.23 5.67 -12.05
C VAL A 263 -1.56 4.33 -11.76
N LYS A 264 -0.99 3.66 -12.79
CA LYS A 264 -0.47 2.30 -12.65
C LYS A 264 0.60 2.18 -11.56
N ASP A 265 1.43 3.19 -11.37
CA ASP A 265 2.55 3.16 -10.41
C ASP A 265 2.13 3.46 -8.95
N ASN A 266 0.88 3.83 -8.68
CA ASN A 266 0.38 4.13 -7.34
C ASN A 266 -0.86 3.30 -6.96
N TRP A 267 -1.13 2.22 -7.69
CA TRP A 267 -2.33 1.39 -7.52
C TRP A 267 -1.96 -0.07 -7.34
N LEU A 268 -2.56 -0.76 -6.39
CA LEU A 268 -2.24 -2.16 -6.15
C LEU A 268 -3.51 -2.97 -5.89
N ALA A 269 -3.76 -3.95 -6.75
CA ALA A 269 -4.87 -4.89 -6.60
C ALA A 269 -4.45 -6.04 -5.68
N VAL A 270 -5.37 -6.51 -4.83
CA VAL A 270 -5.08 -7.58 -3.87
C VAL A 270 -6.11 -8.70 -3.93
N VAL A 271 -5.65 -9.89 -4.30
CA VAL A 271 -6.42 -11.13 -4.29
C VAL A 271 -6.26 -11.86 -2.94
N ALA A 272 -7.25 -12.67 -2.57
CA ALA A 272 -7.27 -13.40 -1.32
C ALA A 272 -6.84 -14.84 -1.50
N VAL A 273 -6.01 -15.33 -0.58
CA VAL A 273 -5.71 -16.76 -0.45
C VAL A 273 -6.16 -17.31 0.90
N ASP A 274 -6.34 -18.63 0.93
CA ASP A 274 -6.59 -19.39 2.14
C ASP A 274 -5.30 -19.65 2.95
N SER A 275 -5.46 -20.30 4.10
CA SER A 275 -4.35 -20.70 5.00
C SER A 275 -3.32 -21.64 4.37
N ARG A 276 -3.59 -22.20 3.19
CA ARG A 276 -2.69 -23.08 2.43
C ARG A 276 -2.04 -22.35 1.25
N ASN A 277 -2.18 -21.04 1.17
CA ASN A 277 -1.74 -20.20 0.04
C ASN A 277 -2.42 -20.56 -1.29
N VAL A 278 -3.61 -21.15 -1.26
CA VAL A 278 -4.42 -21.39 -2.46
C VAL A 278 -5.38 -20.22 -2.62
N ILE A 279 -5.60 -19.75 -3.85
CA ILE A 279 -6.59 -18.71 -4.14
C ILE A 279 -7.93 -19.06 -3.47
N ALA A 280 -8.46 -18.15 -2.65
CA ALA A 280 -9.70 -18.38 -1.93
C ALA A 280 -10.85 -18.57 -2.93
N SER A 281 -11.79 -19.46 -2.63
CA SER A 281 -12.81 -19.86 -3.63
C SER A 281 -13.67 -18.70 -4.12
N PHE A 282 -13.84 -17.67 -3.31
CA PHE A 282 -14.58 -16.45 -3.64
C PHE A 282 -13.72 -15.40 -4.37
N SER A 283 -12.39 -15.44 -4.25
CA SER A 283 -11.54 -14.34 -4.74
C SER A 283 -11.62 -14.22 -6.25
N ASP A 284 -11.83 -13.00 -6.72
CA ASP A 284 -11.47 -12.66 -8.09
C ASP A 284 -9.95 -12.81 -8.25
N ARG A 285 -9.51 -13.11 -9.47
CA ARG A 285 -8.10 -13.36 -9.80
C ARG A 285 -7.42 -12.11 -10.36
N CYS A 286 -6.10 -12.08 -10.36
CA CYS A 286 -5.34 -10.92 -10.83
C CYS A 286 -5.58 -10.57 -12.31
N GLY A 287 -5.78 -11.56 -13.19
CA GLY A 287 -6.19 -11.37 -14.59
C GLY A 287 -5.45 -10.23 -15.31
N ILE A 288 -6.22 -9.28 -15.86
CA ILE A 288 -5.68 -8.10 -16.55
C ILE A 288 -4.83 -7.17 -15.67
N ALA A 289 -4.95 -7.29 -14.35
CA ALA A 289 -4.21 -6.51 -13.37
C ALA A 289 -2.91 -7.17 -12.90
N LYS A 290 -2.52 -8.34 -13.44
CA LYS A 290 -1.34 -9.12 -12.98
C LYS A 290 -0.07 -8.31 -12.75
N GLU A 291 0.18 -7.30 -13.58
CA GLU A 291 1.36 -6.43 -13.48
C GLU A 291 1.39 -5.51 -12.25
N TRP A 292 0.23 -5.26 -11.61
CA TRP A 292 0.09 -4.45 -10.39
C TRP A 292 -0.73 -5.17 -9.29
N CYS A 293 -0.73 -6.50 -9.31
CA CYS A 293 -1.53 -7.33 -8.42
C CYS A 293 -0.67 -8.23 -7.54
N LEU A 294 -1.10 -8.40 -6.29
CA LEU A 294 -0.51 -9.28 -5.29
C LEU A 294 -1.56 -10.16 -4.63
N ALA A 295 -1.12 -11.25 -4.01
CA ALA A 295 -1.91 -12.08 -3.12
C ALA A 295 -1.62 -11.76 -1.65
N ALA A 296 -2.64 -11.88 -0.80
CA ALA A 296 -2.50 -11.84 0.65
C ALA A 296 -3.52 -12.77 1.34
N PRO A 297 -3.29 -13.17 2.61
CA PRO A 297 -4.26 -13.94 3.38
C PRO A 297 -5.57 -13.17 3.50
N GLY A 298 -6.68 -13.80 3.12
CA GLY A 298 -7.98 -13.17 3.13
C GLY A 298 -9.13 -14.12 3.49
N ASP A 299 -8.86 -15.37 3.84
CA ASP A 299 -9.86 -16.36 4.27
C ASP A 299 -9.61 -16.73 5.73
N ASP A 300 -10.69 -16.87 6.51
CA ASP A 300 -10.65 -17.12 7.97
C ASP A 300 -9.74 -16.14 8.77
N ILE A 301 -9.86 -14.84 8.49
CA ILE A 301 -9.05 -13.81 9.15
C ILE A 301 -9.74 -13.29 10.41
N TYR A 302 -9.07 -13.45 11.56
CA TYR A 302 -9.53 -12.95 12.85
C TYR A 302 -9.05 -11.52 13.09
N SER A 303 -9.97 -10.60 13.35
CA SER A 303 -9.65 -9.20 13.61
C SER A 303 -10.69 -8.53 14.50
N THR A 304 -10.44 -7.27 14.84
CA THR A 304 -11.33 -6.40 15.59
C THR A 304 -12.69 -6.24 14.89
N TRP A 305 -13.72 -5.94 15.66
CA TRP A 305 -15.09 -5.77 15.21
C TRP A 305 -15.78 -4.73 16.08
N ARG A 306 -16.93 -4.21 15.62
CA ARG A 306 -17.77 -3.39 16.50
C ARG A 306 -18.22 -4.22 17.71
N VAL A 307 -18.34 -3.58 18.88
CA VAL A 307 -18.90 -4.27 20.05
C VAL A 307 -20.42 -4.28 19.94
N ASP A 308 -21.01 -5.47 19.84
CA ASP A 308 -22.46 -5.68 19.79
C ASP A 308 -22.88 -6.95 20.55
N ALA A 309 -24.17 -7.26 20.58
CA ALA A 309 -24.69 -8.41 21.31
C ALA A 309 -24.17 -9.76 20.78
N ALA A 310 -23.82 -9.84 19.50
CA ALA A 310 -23.26 -11.06 18.90
C ALA A 310 -21.73 -11.13 19.05
N HIS A 311 -21.07 -9.97 19.20
CA HIS A 311 -19.61 -9.85 19.32
C HIS A 311 -19.26 -9.02 20.58
N PRO A 312 -19.56 -9.52 21.78
CA PRO A 312 -19.39 -8.76 23.02
C PRO A 312 -17.93 -8.44 23.34
N THR A 313 -16.99 -9.20 22.78
CA THR A 313 -15.54 -8.96 22.92
C THR A 313 -15.00 -8.02 21.85
N GLY A 314 -15.76 -7.71 20.80
CA GLY A 314 -15.31 -6.84 19.70
C GLY A 314 -14.36 -7.53 18.71
N TYR A 315 -14.50 -8.83 18.45
CA TYR A 315 -13.69 -9.52 17.44
C TYR A 315 -14.53 -10.49 16.61
N LYS A 316 -14.11 -10.74 15.37
CA LYS A 316 -14.82 -11.62 14.43
C LYS A 316 -13.86 -12.25 13.42
N ILE A 317 -14.17 -13.48 13.00
CA ILE A 317 -13.56 -14.12 11.82
C ILE A 317 -14.35 -13.70 10.58
N GLU A 318 -13.66 -13.24 9.54
CA GLU A 318 -14.24 -12.90 8.24
C GLU A 318 -13.38 -13.44 7.09
N GLY A 319 -14.00 -13.60 5.92
CA GLY A 319 -13.34 -13.96 4.67
C GLY A 319 -13.71 -12.99 3.55
N GLY A 320 -12.71 -12.53 2.81
CA GLY A 320 -12.85 -11.64 1.67
C GLY A 320 -11.51 -11.08 1.19
N THR A 321 -11.47 -10.64 -0.07
CA THR A 321 -10.38 -9.76 -0.57
C THR A 321 -10.28 -8.47 0.25
N SER A 322 -11.36 -8.06 0.92
CA SER A 322 -11.41 -7.00 1.92
C SER A 322 -10.48 -7.21 3.12
N MET A 323 -10.10 -8.44 3.44
CA MET A 323 -9.16 -8.78 4.53
C MET A 323 -7.74 -8.97 3.99
N ALA A 324 -7.60 -9.31 2.70
CA ALA A 324 -6.31 -9.39 2.02
C ALA A 324 -5.70 -7.99 1.77
N ALA A 325 -6.48 -7.03 1.26
CA ALA A 325 -6.03 -5.66 1.02
C ALA A 325 -5.40 -4.97 2.25
N PRO A 326 -5.99 -4.99 3.46
CA PRO A 326 -5.40 -4.37 4.64
C PRO A 326 -4.13 -5.07 5.09
N THR A 327 -3.96 -6.36 4.80
CA THR A 327 -2.70 -7.06 5.06
C THR A 327 -1.56 -6.41 4.24
N VAL A 328 -1.79 -6.16 2.95
CA VAL A 328 -0.81 -5.49 2.09
C VAL A 328 -0.60 -4.03 2.50
N SER A 329 -1.66 -3.32 2.87
CA SER A 329 -1.56 -1.94 3.41
C SER A 329 -0.70 -1.87 4.67
N GLY A 330 -0.81 -2.86 5.56
CA GLY A 330 0.05 -3.00 6.72
C GLY A 330 1.51 -3.26 6.34
N VAL A 331 1.78 -4.15 5.38
CA VAL A 331 3.16 -4.36 4.89
C VAL A 331 3.72 -3.08 4.27
N ALA A 332 2.94 -2.37 3.48
CA ALA A 332 3.31 -1.08 2.91
C ALA A 332 3.71 -0.08 4.00
N ALA A 333 3.02 -0.09 5.14
CA ALA A 333 3.37 0.77 6.27
C ALA A 333 4.70 0.37 6.93
N LEU A 334 5.01 -0.93 7.04
CA LEU A 334 6.32 -1.39 7.49
C LEU A 334 7.44 -0.93 6.53
N VAL A 335 7.21 -1.01 5.22
CA VAL A 335 8.17 -0.55 4.20
C VAL A 335 8.35 0.97 4.27
N LYS A 336 7.27 1.73 4.47
CA LYS A 336 7.32 3.18 4.57
C LYS A 336 8.05 3.66 5.83
N GLU A 337 8.01 2.89 6.93
CA GLU A 337 8.85 3.12 8.10
C GLU A 337 10.33 2.84 7.77
N ALA A 338 10.62 1.73 7.09
CA ALA A 338 11.98 1.37 6.68
C ALA A 338 12.60 2.39 5.70
N PHE A 339 11.78 2.94 4.81
CA PHE A 339 12.19 3.88 3.77
C PHE A 339 11.24 5.10 3.71
N PRO A 340 11.39 6.08 4.63
CA PRO A 340 10.48 7.23 4.70
C PRO A 340 10.43 8.06 3.42
N TRP A 341 11.50 8.05 2.63
CA TRP A 341 11.65 8.80 1.38
C TRP A 341 10.98 8.13 0.17
N PHE A 342 10.57 6.85 0.25
CA PHE A 342 9.94 6.13 -0.86
C PHE A 342 8.71 6.85 -1.39
N THR A 343 8.63 6.96 -2.72
CA THR A 343 7.43 7.36 -3.45
C THR A 343 6.36 6.26 -3.43
N ALA A 344 5.16 6.55 -3.93
CA ALA A 344 4.14 5.51 -4.12
C ALA A 344 4.64 4.39 -5.05
N ARG A 345 5.36 4.77 -6.12
CA ARG A 345 6.00 3.83 -7.03
C ARG A 345 7.02 2.95 -6.32
N ASP A 346 7.88 3.54 -5.48
CA ASP A 346 8.91 2.76 -4.78
C ASP A 346 8.30 1.78 -3.77
N LEU A 347 7.26 2.20 -3.06
CA LEU A 347 6.48 1.31 -2.19
C LEU A 347 5.87 0.16 -3.00
N GLN A 348 5.15 0.48 -4.08
CA GLN A 348 4.49 -0.51 -4.91
C GLN A 348 5.47 -1.52 -5.50
N GLN A 349 6.52 -1.04 -6.15
CA GLN A 349 7.52 -1.91 -6.80
C GLN A 349 8.28 -2.75 -5.77
N THR A 350 8.55 -2.23 -4.58
CA THR A 350 9.14 -3.02 -3.50
C THR A 350 8.21 -4.15 -3.06
N LEU A 351 6.91 -3.86 -2.86
CA LEU A 351 5.93 -4.90 -2.50
C LEU A 351 5.80 -5.97 -3.58
N LEU A 352 5.69 -5.56 -4.85
CA LEU A 352 5.59 -6.46 -6.00
C LEU A 352 6.82 -7.35 -6.14
N THR A 353 8.01 -6.75 -6.19
CA THR A 353 9.24 -7.46 -6.53
C THR A 353 9.82 -8.31 -5.38
N THR A 354 9.28 -8.17 -4.16
CA THR A 354 9.69 -8.96 -3.00
C THR A 354 8.69 -10.05 -2.64
N ALA A 355 7.56 -10.13 -3.34
CA ALA A 355 6.54 -11.15 -3.13
C ALA A 355 7.12 -12.57 -3.25
N THR A 356 6.53 -13.48 -2.48
CA THR A 356 6.76 -14.92 -2.63
C THR A 356 5.90 -15.41 -3.79
N ASP A 357 6.56 -15.79 -4.88
CA ASP A 357 5.93 -16.38 -6.06
C ASP A 357 4.97 -17.51 -5.70
N LEU A 358 3.76 -17.47 -6.26
CA LEU A 358 2.71 -18.48 -6.11
C LEU A 358 2.17 -18.82 -7.50
N GLY A 359 1.85 -20.08 -7.75
CA GLY A 359 1.30 -20.51 -9.03
C GLY A 359 2.38 -20.81 -10.07
N ALA A 360 2.26 -20.21 -11.26
CA ALA A 360 3.24 -20.39 -12.31
C ALA A 360 4.47 -19.50 -12.02
N PRO A 361 5.71 -19.91 -12.36
CA PRO A 361 6.88 -19.09 -12.10
C PRO A 361 6.79 -17.68 -12.71
N GLY A 362 6.87 -16.66 -11.86
CA GLY A 362 6.82 -15.25 -12.27
C GLY A 362 5.40 -14.67 -12.21
N VAL A 363 5.21 -13.51 -12.85
CA VAL A 363 3.91 -12.82 -12.81
C VAL A 363 2.84 -13.62 -13.58
N ASP A 364 1.77 -14.00 -12.89
CA ASP A 364 0.68 -14.80 -13.46
C ASP A 364 -0.72 -14.20 -13.25
N GLU A 365 -1.71 -14.75 -13.95
CA GLU A 365 -3.09 -14.24 -13.96
C GLU A 365 -3.90 -14.64 -12.72
N ILE A 366 -3.39 -15.51 -11.85
CA ILE A 366 -4.08 -15.95 -10.64
C ILE A 366 -3.63 -15.11 -9.45
N TYR A 367 -2.31 -15.08 -9.21
CA TYR A 367 -1.69 -14.49 -8.02
C TYR A 367 -0.92 -13.20 -8.31
N GLY A 368 -0.80 -12.79 -9.58
CA GLY A 368 -0.02 -11.62 -9.97
C GLY A 368 1.44 -11.88 -9.65
N TRP A 369 2.05 -11.03 -8.83
CA TRP A 369 3.42 -11.19 -8.36
C TRP A 369 3.58 -12.23 -7.23
N GLY A 370 2.48 -12.79 -6.71
CA GLY A 370 2.49 -13.76 -5.63
C GLY A 370 2.13 -13.18 -4.27
N MET A 371 2.40 -13.92 -3.20
CA MET A 371 2.08 -13.56 -1.82
C MET A 371 2.97 -12.41 -1.33
N VAL A 372 2.38 -11.36 -0.76
CA VAL A 372 3.13 -10.26 -0.12
C VAL A 372 4.09 -10.81 0.97
N ASN A 373 5.33 -10.33 0.99
CA ASN A 373 6.36 -10.80 1.93
C ASN A 373 6.94 -9.64 2.75
N ALA A 374 6.43 -9.46 3.96
CA ALA A 374 6.81 -8.37 4.86
C ALA A 374 8.31 -8.35 5.17
N GLY A 375 8.88 -9.52 5.51
CA GLY A 375 10.29 -9.64 5.82
C GLY A 375 11.20 -9.21 4.66
N LYS A 376 10.90 -9.62 3.43
CA LYS A 376 11.69 -9.19 2.26
C LYS A 376 11.42 -7.72 1.92
N ALA A 377 10.18 -7.26 1.98
CA ALA A 377 9.81 -5.90 1.57
C ALA A 377 10.55 -4.81 2.36
N VAL A 378 10.71 -4.97 3.69
CA VAL A 378 11.43 -3.99 4.53
C VAL A 378 12.95 -3.95 4.29
N ARG A 379 13.47 -4.82 3.42
CA ARG A 379 14.88 -4.86 3.00
C ARG A 379 15.14 -4.15 1.67
N GLY A 380 14.14 -3.50 1.09
CA GLY A 380 14.23 -2.76 -0.17
C GLY A 380 13.78 -3.59 -1.37
N TYR A 381 14.08 -3.12 -2.58
CA TYR A 381 13.69 -3.79 -3.83
C TYR A 381 14.16 -5.25 -3.90
N GLY A 382 13.38 -6.13 -4.52
CA GLY A 382 13.79 -7.50 -4.87
C GLY A 382 14.18 -7.68 -6.34
N MET A 383 13.74 -6.75 -7.20
CA MET A 383 14.02 -6.76 -8.62
C MET A 383 13.94 -5.34 -9.20
N PHE A 384 14.78 -5.04 -10.18
CA PHE A 384 14.60 -3.90 -11.07
C PHE A 384 14.01 -4.40 -12.41
N THR A 385 12.72 -4.16 -12.62
CA THR A 385 11.99 -4.52 -13.85
C THR A 385 12.27 -3.54 -14.99
N SER A 386 12.73 -2.34 -14.65
CA SER A 386 13.06 -1.23 -15.53
C SER A 386 14.12 -0.36 -14.85
N GLU A 387 14.61 0.69 -15.52
CA GLU A 387 15.49 1.66 -14.86
C GLU A 387 14.75 2.37 -13.71
N VAL A 388 15.36 2.32 -12.52
CA VAL A 388 14.82 2.93 -11.30
C VAL A 388 15.70 4.11 -10.90
N THR A 389 15.11 5.30 -10.82
CA THR A 389 15.80 6.49 -10.31
C THR A 389 15.46 6.67 -8.83
N LEU A 390 16.48 6.61 -7.97
CA LEU A 390 16.33 6.73 -6.52
C LEU A 390 17.00 8.00 -6.01
N ASP A 391 16.20 8.90 -5.44
CA ASP A 391 16.65 10.01 -4.61
C ASP A 391 16.41 9.67 -3.14
N THR A 392 17.49 9.41 -2.41
CA THR A 392 17.42 9.10 -0.98
C THR A 392 17.07 10.32 -0.14
N LYS A 393 16.92 11.53 -0.69
CA LYS A 393 16.49 12.76 0.00
C LYS A 393 17.30 13.07 1.26
N GLY A 394 18.61 12.84 1.21
CA GLY A 394 19.53 13.06 2.34
C GLY A 394 19.61 11.91 3.36
N TYR A 395 18.79 10.87 3.23
CA TYR A 395 18.82 9.70 4.11
C TYR A 395 20.02 8.80 3.82
N VAL A 396 20.44 8.02 4.83
CA VAL A 396 21.27 6.83 4.63
C VAL A 396 20.34 5.62 4.62
N SER A 397 20.24 4.95 3.48
CA SER A 397 19.29 3.87 3.22
C SER A 397 20.03 2.60 2.82
N THR A 398 19.69 1.46 3.39
CA THR A 398 20.30 0.17 3.05
C THR A 398 19.28 -0.76 2.39
N PHE A 399 19.59 -1.23 1.18
CA PHE A 399 18.90 -2.36 0.56
C PHE A 399 19.74 -3.62 0.76
N SER A 400 19.11 -4.63 1.36
CA SER A 400 19.78 -5.88 1.77
C SER A 400 19.21 -7.13 1.10
N ASN A 401 18.22 -6.98 0.23
CA ASN A 401 17.82 -8.06 -0.68
C ASN A 401 18.84 -8.27 -1.79
N ASP A 402 18.85 -9.48 -2.34
CA ASP A 402 19.48 -9.76 -3.63
C ASP A 402 18.59 -9.21 -4.74
N ILE A 403 19.05 -8.18 -5.43
CA ILE A 403 18.27 -7.48 -6.45
C ILE A 403 18.55 -8.09 -7.82
N SER A 404 17.50 -8.59 -8.47
CA SER A 404 17.56 -9.20 -9.81
C SER A 404 16.93 -8.30 -10.89
N GLY A 405 16.80 -8.80 -12.12
CA GLY A 405 16.02 -8.17 -13.19
C GLY A 405 16.85 -7.52 -14.31
N THR A 406 16.17 -7.09 -15.37
CA THR A 406 16.82 -6.49 -16.55
C THR A 406 17.03 -4.98 -16.41
N GLY A 407 16.37 -4.35 -15.44
CA GLY A 407 16.46 -2.94 -15.13
C GLY A 407 17.81 -2.52 -14.52
N GLY A 408 17.98 -1.20 -14.39
CA GLY A 408 19.16 -0.56 -13.84
C GLY A 408 18.83 0.42 -12.72
N LEU A 409 19.85 0.94 -12.08
CA LEU A 409 19.74 1.91 -10.99
C LEU A 409 20.32 3.26 -11.42
N VAL A 410 19.58 4.34 -11.20
CA VAL A 410 20.10 5.71 -11.23
C VAL A 410 20.02 6.28 -9.81
N LYS A 411 21.15 6.38 -9.12
CA LYS A 411 21.23 7.06 -7.83
C LYS A 411 21.42 8.56 -8.07
N THR A 412 20.45 9.36 -7.64
CA THR A 412 20.43 10.82 -7.78
C THR A 412 20.21 11.49 -6.42
N GLY A 413 20.29 12.83 -6.40
CA GLY A 413 20.02 13.63 -5.21
C GLY A 413 20.97 13.37 -4.04
N GLU A 414 20.70 13.99 -2.90
CA GLU A 414 21.54 13.88 -1.70
C GLU A 414 21.32 12.55 -0.95
N GLY A 415 22.23 12.25 -0.02
CA GLY A 415 22.16 11.06 0.82
C GLY A 415 22.92 9.85 0.25
N THR A 416 22.75 8.72 0.90
CA THR A 416 23.52 7.50 0.66
C THR A 416 22.58 6.31 0.46
N LEU A 417 22.76 5.60 -0.66
CA LEU A 417 22.18 4.28 -0.86
C LEU A 417 23.26 3.21 -0.66
N ILE A 418 23.01 2.25 0.21
CA ILE A 418 23.90 1.12 0.48
C ILE A 418 23.25 -0.14 -0.08
N LEU A 419 23.94 -0.84 -0.98
CA LEU A 419 23.52 -2.14 -1.50
C LEU A 419 24.39 -3.23 -0.88
N THR A 420 23.79 -4.17 -0.14
CA THR A 420 24.55 -5.25 0.51
C THR A 420 24.29 -6.63 -0.08
N GLY A 421 23.26 -6.79 -0.90
CA GLY A 421 22.88 -8.05 -1.54
C GLY A 421 23.85 -8.51 -2.63
N ALA A 422 23.71 -9.78 -2.99
CA ALA A 422 24.32 -10.42 -4.15
C ALA A 422 23.52 -10.07 -5.42
N ASN A 423 23.68 -8.84 -5.90
CA ASN A 423 22.84 -8.32 -6.97
C ASN A 423 23.18 -8.92 -8.35
N THR A 424 22.15 -9.18 -9.13
CA THR A 424 22.25 -9.80 -10.48
C THR A 424 21.60 -8.95 -11.57
N TYR A 425 21.01 -7.80 -11.23
CA TYR A 425 20.39 -6.92 -12.22
C TYR A 425 21.37 -6.51 -13.33
N SER A 426 20.90 -6.45 -14.57
CA SER A 426 21.76 -6.29 -15.75
C SER A 426 21.78 -4.89 -16.37
N GLY A 427 20.86 -4.00 -15.99
CA GLY A 427 20.77 -2.65 -16.55
C GLY A 427 21.90 -1.70 -16.12
N GLY A 428 22.78 -2.14 -15.21
CA GLY A 428 23.89 -1.33 -14.69
C GLY A 428 23.45 -0.34 -13.60
N ALA A 429 24.39 0.49 -13.15
CA ALA A 429 24.15 1.52 -12.16
C ALA A 429 24.80 2.83 -12.57
N SER A 430 24.06 3.94 -12.50
CA SER A 430 24.56 5.29 -12.71
C SER A 430 24.41 6.10 -11.43
N VAL A 431 25.47 6.74 -10.98
CA VAL A 431 25.45 7.64 -9.83
C VAL A 431 25.60 9.06 -10.34
N THR A 432 24.51 9.81 -10.33
CA THR A 432 24.46 11.20 -10.79
C THR A 432 24.36 12.21 -9.64
N GLY A 433 24.14 11.72 -8.40
CA GLY A 433 24.17 12.53 -7.18
C GLY A 433 24.21 11.71 -5.89
N GLY A 434 24.83 12.27 -4.85
CA GLY A 434 24.97 11.63 -3.54
C GLY A 434 25.99 10.50 -3.57
N MET A 435 25.78 9.49 -2.71
CA MET A 435 26.70 8.36 -2.57
C MET A 435 26.01 7.00 -2.79
N LEU A 436 26.65 6.12 -3.57
CA LEU A 436 26.27 4.70 -3.70
C LEU A 436 27.35 3.83 -3.06
N VAL A 437 27.02 3.15 -1.95
CA VAL A 437 27.94 2.23 -1.26
C VAL A 437 27.62 0.80 -1.64
N LEU A 438 28.63 0.06 -2.08
CA LEU A 438 28.52 -1.35 -2.43
C LEU A 438 29.16 -2.19 -1.32
N GLY A 439 28.36 -3.02 -0.64
CA GLY A 439 28.82 -3.89 0.45
C GLY A 439 29.70 -5.06 -0.01
N SER A 440 29.70 -5.36 -1.32
CA SER A 440 30.60 -6.32 -1.96
C SER A 440 30.75 -6.01 -3.45
N SER A 441 31.67 -6.67 -4.15
CA SER A 441 31.78 -6.55 -5.61
C SER A 441 30.55 -7.05 -6.37
N MET A 442 29.74 -7.92 -5.75
CA MET A 442 28.49 -8.41 -6.34
C MET A 442 27.31 -7.45 -6.14
N ALA A 443 27.45 -6.43 -5.29
CA ALA A 443 26.36 -5.49 -5.04
C ALA A 443 26.10 -4.52 -6.21
N ALA A 444 27.00 -4.42 -7.19
CA ALA A 444 26.83 -3.54 -8.36
C ALA A 444 25.87 -4.09 -9.43
N GLY A 445 25.44 -5.35 -9.32
CA GLY A 445 24.81 -6.06 -10.42
C GLY A 445 25.83 -6.51 -11.47
N THR A 446 25.34 -6.91 -12.65
CA THR A 446 26.17 -7.45 -13.75
C THR A 446 26.43 -6.44 -14.88
N GLY A 447 25.76 -5.28 -14.83
CA GLY A 447 25.90 -4.21 -15.81
C GLY A 447 27.03 -3.22 -15.49
N THR A 448 27.22 -2.24 -16.36
CA THR A 448 28.22 -1.18 -16.19
C THR A 448 27.88 -0.25 -15.02
N VAL A 449 28.90 0.18 -14.27
CA VAL A 449 28.78 1.25 -13.27
C VAL A 449 29.35 2.54 -13.82
N THR A 450 28.56 3.63 -13.81
CA THR A 450 28.98 4.98 -14.23
C THR A 450 28.84 5.96 -13.08
N ILE A 451 29.85 6.80 -12.84
CA ILE A 451 29.84 7.82 -11.79
C ILE A 451 29.97 9.18 -12.48
N GLY A 452 28.98 10.04 -12.29
CA GLY A 452 28.96 11.42 -12.81
C GLY A 452 29.72 12.39 -11.91
N ASP A 453 29.95 13.61 -12.42
CA ASP A 453 30.67 14.65 -11.68
C ASP A 453 29.93 15.00 -10.36
N GLY A 454 30.65 14.97 -9.24
CA GLY A 454 30.10 15.30 -7.91
C GLY A 454 29.37 14.16 -7.20
N ALA A 455 29.29 12.97 -7.82
CA ALA A 455 28.83 11.73 -7.18
C ALA A 455 29.99 10.94 -6.57
N ALA A 456 29.69 10.11 -5.57
CA ALA A 456 30.65 9.25 -4.87
C ALA A 456 30.27 7.76 -4.89
#